data_AF-A0A5Q4BFU8-F1
#
_entry.id   AF-A0A5Q4BFU8-F1
#
_cell.length_a   1.000
_cell.length_b   1.000
_cell.length_c   1.000
_cell.angle_alpha   90.00
_cell.angle_beta   90.00
_cell.angle_gamma   90.00
#
_symmetry.space_group_name_H-M   'P 1'
#
loop_
_entity.id
_entity.type
_entity.pdbx_description
1 polymer ?
#
loop_
_entity_poly.entity_id
_entity_poly.type
_entity_poly.pdbx_seq_one_letter_code
_entity_poly.pdbx_strand_id
1 'polypeptide(L)'
;MPMAEMRISPGSLLRSIHGVAQAVKLSGAETEPIAQRLSASTEALELAEWQALFEDMNSGDDDDDDDDGHSLHQLTAVLGVALAVSFLRETGRHDRIARPDELDRCWDMVYRAISSKGAPAFAASRSAQGFLSVPLCSIVRDGSIDELFRLHVWLPDGKRGNPDFRLHSHQPFAQSWILAGAGEDRSWEVEQVNDPAEATHAGYALSWADGKGQGSAYKTHQSSSTVRNTGDLFRATETSAQVNVRDSTYVVPAARYHTSDVAPDALCATLFFFDSHRGFVKDAGVLGPRDGESYTQLRDPAGVSPSELAEAVQAARLQEL
;
A
#
# COMPACT_ATOMS: atom_id res chain seq x y z
N MET A 1 -29.80 -8.53 12.96
CA MET A 1 -29.30 -9.76 12.30
C MET A 1 -27.78 -9.73 12.41
N PRO A 2 -27.09 -10.82 12.79
CA PRO A 2 -25.64 -10.86 12.71
C PRO A 2 -25.21 -10.60 11.26
N MET A 3 -24.27 -9.67 11.04
CA MET A 3 -23.70 -9.46 9.71
C MET A 3 -22.91 -10.72 9.34
N ALA A 4 -23.11 -11.23 8.12
CA ALA A 4 -22.34 -12.36 7.63
C ALA A 4 -20.84 -12.02 7.61
N GLU A 5 -20.00 -12.97 8.04
CA GLU A 5 -18.56 -12.81 7.99
C GLU A 5 -18.06 -12.77 6.54
N MET A 6 -16.91 -12.13 6.33
CA MET A 6 -16.32 -12.01 5.00
C MET A 6 -15.63 -13.32 4.65
N ARG A 7 -16.01 -13.92 3.52
CA ARG A 7 -15.42 -15.16 3.02
C ARG A 7 -14.43 -14.86 1.90
N ILE A 8 -13.28 -15.51 1.94
CA ILE A 8 -12.18 -15.35 0.97
C ILE A 8 -12.11 -16.63 0.16
N SER A 9 -12.26 -16.51 -1.16
CA SER A 9 -12.14 -17.67 -2.05
C SER A 9 -10.67 -18.08 -2.22
N PRO A 10 -10.39 -19.37 -2.51
CA PRO A 10 -9.04 -19.83 -2.82
C PRO A 10 -8.40 -19.04 -3.97
N GLY A 11 -9.18 -18.70 -5.00
CA GLY A 11 -8.71 -17.86 -6.11
C GLY A 11 -8.32 -16.44 -5.70
N SER A 12 -9.08 -15.83 -4.78
CA SER A 12 -8.76 -14.52 -4.20
C SER A 12 -7.44 -14.58 -3.42
N LEU A 13 -7.25 -15.62 -2.61
CA LEU A 13 -6.04 -15.86 -1.85
C LEU A 13 -4.81 -16.13 -2.74
N LEU A 14 -4.94 -17.00 -3.75
CA LEU A 14 -3.88 -17.30 -4.73
C LEU A 14 -3.41 -16.04 -5.47
N ARG A 15 -4.35 -15.19 -5.87
CA ARG A 15 -4.03 -13.90 -6.49
C ARG A 15 -3.17 -13.03 -5.56
N SER A 16 -3.51 -12.99 -4.26
CA SER A 16 -2.72 -12.25 -3.28
C SER A 16 -1.34 -12.86 -3.05
N ILE A 17 -1.22 -14.20 -3.00
CA ILE A 17 0.08 -14.87 -2.87
C ILE A 17 1.02 -14.46 -4.00
N HIS A 18 0.54 -14.45 -5.25
CA HIS A 18 1.34 -13.98 -6.38
C HIS A 18 1.77 -12.51 -6.22
N GLY A 19 0.86 -11.64 -5.78
CA GLY A 19 1.19 -10.24 -5.57
C GLY A 19 2.16 -10.01 -4.40
N VAL A 20 2.05 -10.76 -3.31
CA VAL A 20 3.00 -10.73 -2.19
C VAL A 20 4.37 -11.23 -2.65
N ALA A 21 4.42 -12.37 -3.35
CA ALA A 21 5.65 -12.92 -3.92
C ALA A 21 6.38 -11.90 -4.79
N GLN A 22 5.65 -11.18 -5.66
CA GLN A 22 6.21 -10.10 -6.45
C GLN A 22 6.74 -8.94 -5.58
N ALA A 23 6.04 -8.56 -4.51
CA ALA A 23 6.47 -7.50 -3.61
C ALA A 23 7.75 -7.83 -2.83
N VAL A 24 7.97 -9.11 -2.51
CA VAL A 24 9.14 -9.61 -1.77
C VAL A 24 10.19 -10.30 -2.65
N LYS A 25 10.02 -10.25 -3.98
CA LYS A 25 10.92 -10.81 -5.00
C LYS A 25 11.12 -12.34 -4.89
N LEU A 26 10.10 -13.07 -4.46
CA LEU A 26 10.09 -14.52 -4.54
C LEU A 26 9.79 -14.97 -5.98
N SER A 27 10.43 -16.05 -6.39
CA SER A 27 10.19 -16.72 -7.66
C SER A 27 8.88 -17.53 -7.63
N GLY A 28 8.37 -17.86 -8.82
CA GLY A 28 7.21 -18.74 -8.95
C GLY A 28 7.46 -20.12 -8.33
N ALA A 29 8.68 -20.65 -8.47
CA ALA A 29 9.05 -21.95 -7.91
C ALA A 29 8.93 -22.00 -6.38
N GLU A 30 9.23 -20.89 -5.69
CA GLU A 30 9.12 -20.80 -4.24
C GLU A 30 7.66 -20.79 -3.77
N THR A 31 6.73 -20.25 -4.58
CA THR A 31 5.31 -20.16 -4.19
C THR A 31 4.42 -21.28 -4.75
N GLU A 32 4.94 -22.06 -5.70
CA GLU A 32 4.23 -23.16 -6.35
C GLU A 32 3.69 -24.22 -5.36
N PRO A 33 4.42 -24.66 -4.32
CA PRO A 33 3.90 -25.67 -3.39
C PRO A 33 2.64 -25.20 -2.66
N ILE A 34 2.60 -23.92 -2.28
CA ILE A 34 1.41 -23.31 -1.67
C ILE A 34 0.30 -23.24 -2.71
N ALA A 35 0.61 -22.80 -3.92
CA ALA A 35 -0.38 -22.63 -4.97
C ALA A 35 -1.09 -23.95 -5.32
N GLN A 36 -0.34 -25.05 -5.39
CA GLN A 36 -0.88 -26.38 -5.64
C GLN A 36 -1.81 -26.84 -4.51
N ARG A 37 -1.39 -26.68 -3.24
CA ARG A 37 -2.21 -27.05 -2.07
C ARG A 37 -3.53 -26.27 -2.04
N LEU A 38 -3.48 -24.96 -2.28
CA LEU A 38 -4.69 -24.12 -2.28
C LEU A 38 -5.59 -24.37 -3.49
N SER A 39 -5.04 -24.75 -4.63
CA SER A 39 -5.81 -25.06 -5.84
C SER A 39 -6.68 -26.32 -5.69
N ALA A 40 -6.39 -27.18 -4.71
CA ALA A 40 -7.23 -28.32 -4.37
C ALA A 40 -8.49 -27.91 -3.57
N SER A 41 -8.47 -26.74 -2.94
CA SER A 41 -9.64 -26.20 -2.25
C SER A 41 -10.56 -25.46 -3.21
N THR A 42 -11.87 -25.65 -3.06
CA THR A 42 -12.90 -24.92 -3.83
C THR A 42 -13.79 -24.07 -2.94
N GLU A 43 -13.71 -24.22 -1.62
CA GLU A 43 -14.57 -23.54 -0.67
C GLU A 43 -13.96 -22.18 -0.29
N ALA A 44 -14.79 -21.14 -0.34
CA ALA A 44 -14.42 -19.85 0.25
C ALA A 44 -14.57 -19.95 1.76
N LEU A 45 -13.54 -19.60 2.52
CA LEU A 45 -13.51 -19.71 3.98
C LEU A 45 -13.46 -18.32 4.65
N GLU A 46 -13.90 -18.24 5.88
CA GLU A 46 -13.77 -17.07 6.75
C GLU A 46 -12.30 -16.85 7.16
N LEU A 47 -12.00 -15.66 7.69
CA LEU A 47 -10.63 -15.30 8.08
C LEU A 47 -10.06 -16.27 9.13
N ALA A 48 -10.86 -16.66 10.13
CA ALA A 48 -10.43 -17.59 11.18
C ALA A 48 -10.19 -19.01 10.65
N GLU A 49 -11.02 -19.48 9.73
CA GLU A 49 -10.91 -20.79 9.11
C GLU A 49 -9.63 -20.88 8.26
N TRP A 50 -9.31 -19.85 7.48
CA TRP A 50 -8.04 -19.77 6.75
C TRP A 50 -6.82 -19.76 7.68
N GLN A 51 -6.88 -19.01 8.78
CA GLN A 51 -5.79 -18.97 9.76
C GLN A 51 -5.54 -20.35 10.37
N ALA A 52 -6.61 -21.03 10.82
CA ALA A 52 -6.51 -22.38 11.37
C ALA A 52 -5.92 -23.37 10.35
N LEU A 53 -6.33 -23.26 9.08
CA LEU A 53 -5.78 -24.10 8.00
C LEU A 53 -4.28 -23.85 7.77
N PHE A 54 -3.81 -22.61 7.91
CA PHE A 54 -2.39 -22.29 7.79
C PHE A 54 -1.57 -22.77 8.98
N GLU A 55 -2.13 -22.68 10.20
CA GLU A 55 -1.51 -23.21 11.41
C GLU A 55 -1.36 -24.74 11.33
N ASP A 56 -2.39 -25.44 10.85
CA ASP A 56 -2.34 -26.89 10.63
C ASP A 56 -1.26 -27.28 9.60
N MET A 57 -1.18 -26.56 8.48
CA MET A 57 -0.14 -26.77 7.47
C MET A 57 1.30 -26.62 7.99
N ASN A 58 1.48 -25.84 9.06
CA ASN A 58 2.78 -25.58 9.68
C ASN A 58 3.08 -26.50 10.87
N SER A 59 2.13 -27.35 11.28
CA SER A 59 2.25 -28.22 12.46
C SER A 59 2.81 -29.62 12.17
N GLY A 60 3.16 -29.92 10.91
CA GLY A 60 3.72 -31.21 10.51
C GLY A 60 5.21 -31.34 10.84
N ASP A 61 5.52 -32.24 11.78
CA ASP A 61 6.83 -32.75 12.24
C ASP A 61 8.10 -32.13 11.62
N ASP A 62 8.62 -31.10 12.30
CA ASP A 62 10.01 -30.60 12.23
C ASP A 62 11.00 -31.59 12.88
N ASP A 63 11.15 -32.79 12.32
CA ASP A 63 12.14 -33.78 12.82
C ASP A 63 13.38 -33.93 11.91
N ASP A 64 13.48 -33.19 10.79
CA ASP A 64 14.67 -33.16 9.95
C ASP A 64 15.36 -31.78 10.02
N ASP A 65 16.47 -31.77 10.75
CA ASP A 65 17.44 -30.70 11.03
C ASP A 65 18.24 -30.26 9.77
N ASP A 66 17.57 -30.12 8.62
CA ASP A 66 18.18 -29.67 7.37
C ASP A 66 17.86 -28.19 7.06
N ASP A 67 18.75 -27.57 6.28
CA ASP A 67 18.88 -26.16 5.86
C ASP A 67 17.60 -25.51 5.24
N ASP A 68 16.46 -26.23 5.23
CA ASP A 68 15.16 -25.87 4.65
C ASP A 68 14.21 -25.09 5.60
N GLY A 69 14.52 -25.00 6.90
CA GLY A 69 13.69 -24.28 7.88
C GLY A 69 13.49 -22.78 7.57
N HIS A 70 14.40 -22.18 6.80
CA HIS A 70 14.26 -20.80 6.31
C HIS A 70 13.15 -20.64 5.27
N SER A 71 12.88 -21.67 4.47
CA SER A 71 11.87 -21.65 3.41
C SER A 71 10.45 -21.66 3.99
N LEU A 72 10.17 -22.53 4.96
CA LEU A 72 8.83 -22.68 5.56
C LEU A 72 8.39 -21.41 6.32
N HIS A 73 9.32 -20.77 7.03
CA HIS A 73 9.02 -19.53 7.75
C HIS A 73 8.69 -18.37 6.80
N GLN A 74 9.44 -18.23 5.70
CA GLN A 74 9.15 -17.25 4.65
C GLN A 74 7.80 -17.49 4.00
N LEU A 75 7.47 -18.76 3.71
CA LEU A 75 6.18 -19.15 3.15
C LEU A 75 5.01 -18.83 4.09
N THR A 76 5.18 -19.06 5.38
CA THR A 76 4.20 -18.68 6.41
C THR A 76 3.97 -17.18 6.45
N ALA A 77 5.04 -16.38 6.39
CA ALA A 77 4.96 -14.93 6.35
C ALA A 77 4.21 -14.45 5.08
N VAL A 78 4.50 -15.05 3.91
CA VAL A 78 3.80 -14.77 2.65
C VAL A 78 2.31 -15.08 2.76
N LEU A 79 1.95 -16.23 3.33
CA LEU A 79 0.58 -16.65 3.54
C LEU A 79 -0.19 -15.69 4.46
N GLY A 80 0.41 -15.28 5.57
CA GLY A 80 -0.19 -14.32 6.51
C GLY A 80 -0.50 -12.97 5.84
N VAL A 81 0.47 -12.42 5.10
CA VAL A 81 0.25 -11.15 4.37
C VAL A 81 -0.79 -11.35 3.26
N ALA A 82 -0.71 -12.45 2.50
CA ALA A 82 -1.65 -12.74 1.44
C ALA A 82 -3.09 -12.86 1.96
N LEU A 83 -3.29 -13.47 3.12
CA LEU A 83 -4.59 -13.57 3.76
C LEU A 83 -5.10 -12.21 4.25
N ALA A 84 -4.24 -11.42 4.91
CA ALA A 84 -4.58 -10.07 5.36
C ALA A 84 -5.03 -9.18 4.19
N VAL A 85 -4.24 -9.11 3.11
CA VAL A 85 -4.59 -8.27 1.94
C VAL A 85 -5.81 -8.81 1.20
N SER A 86 -6.02 -10.13 1.15
CA SER A 86 -7.24 -10.72 0.56
C SER A 86 -8.47 -10.31 1.35
N PHE A 87 -8.41 -10.45 2.68
CA PHE A 87 -9.51 -10.07 3.56
C PHE A 87 -9.90 -8.60 3.38
N LEU A 88 -8.91 -7.69 3.45
CA LEU A 88 -9.15 -6.25 3.29
C LEU A 88 -9.66 -5.89 1.90
N ARG A 89 -9.12 -6.53 0.85
CA ARG A 89 -9.61 -6.36 -0.52
C ARG A 89 -11.07 -6.76 -0.65
N GLU A 90 -11.43 -7.98 -0.22
CA GLU A 90 -12.81 -8.45 -0.35
C GLU A 90 -13.76 -7.61 0.51
N THR A 91 -13.34 -7.24 1.72
CA THR A 91 -14.08 -6.33 2.60
C THR A 91 -14.35 -4.98 1.92
N GLY A 92 -13.32 -4.37 1.34
CA GLY A 92 -13.46 -3.10 0.61
C GLY A 92 -14.27 -3.20 -0.67
N ARG A 93 -14.18 -4.30 -1.42
CA ARG A 93 -14.95 -4.52 -2.66
C ARG A 93 -16.43 -4.81 -2.44
N HIS A 94 -16.80 -5.25 -1.24
CA HIS A 94 -18.19 -5.44 -0.83
C HIS A 94 -18.74 -4.25 -0.04
N ASP A 95 -18.07 -3.09 -0.09
CA ASP A 95 -18.43 -1.87 0.63
C ASP A 95 -18.66 -2.09 2.13
N ARG A 96 -17.94 -3.05 2.71
CA ARG A 96 -18.00 -3.36 4.14
C ARG A 96 -16.89 -2.61 4.87
N ILE A 97 -17.22 -2.10 6.05
CA ILE A 97 -16.24 -1.53 6.97
C ILE A 97 -15.60 -2.68 7.76
N ALA A 98 -14.26 -2.77 7.73
CA ALA A 98 -13.53 -3.71 8.57
C ALA A 98 -13.70 -3.32 10.05
N ARG A 99 -13.99 -4.28 10.91
CA ARG A 99 -14.09 -4.02 12.35
C ARG A 99 -12.69 -3.84 12.96
N PRO A 100 -12.55 -3.13 14.10
CA PRO A 100 -11.26 -2.96 14.76
C PRO A 100 -10.53 -4.29 15.05
N ASP A 101 -11.25 -5.32 15.52
CA ASP A 101 -10.67 -6.65 15.78
C ASP A 101 -10.19 -7.36 14.51
N GLU A 102 -10.84 -7.12 13.37
CA GLU A 102 -10.42 -7.64 12.07
C GLU A 102 -9.18 -6.92 11.55
N LEU A 103 -9.12 -5.60 11.72
CA LEU A 103 -7.94 -4.79 11.41
C LEU A 103 -6.74 -5.18 12.29
N ASP A 104 -6.98 -5.46 13.57
CA ASP A 104 -5.95 -5.95 14.50
C ASP A 104 -5.40 -7.29 14.03
N ARG A 105 -6.27 -8.25 13.66
CA ARG A 105 -5.83 -9.55 13.12
C ARG A 105 -5.06 -9.41 11.80
N CYS A 106 -5.53 -8.55 10.89
CA CYS A 106 -4.83 -8.26 9.65
C CYS A 106 -3.45 -7.66 9.90
N TRP A 107 -3.36 -6.68 10.80
CA TRP A 107 -2.10 -6.08 11.18
C TRP A 107 -1.15 -7.07 11.84
N ASP A 108 -1.62 -7.90 12.77
CA ASP A 108 -0.79 -8.90 13.45
C ASP A 108 -0.10 -9.85 12.46
N MET A 109 -0.82 -10.27 11.41
CA MET A 109 -0.23 -11.09 10.34
C MET A 109 0.85 -10.32 9.56
N VAL A 110 0.59 -9.05 9.22
CA VAL A 110 1.55 -8.19 8.50
C VAL A 110 2.78 -7.89 9.36
N TYR A 111 2.58 -7.52 10.62
CA TYR A 111 3.62 -7.23 11.59
C TYR A 111 4.53 -8.44 11.79
N ARG A 112 3.98 -9.63 12.06
CA ARG A 112 4.76 -10.86 12.22
C ARG A 112 5.60 -11.17 10.98
N ALA A 113 5.03 -10.99 9.78
CA ALA A 113 5.74 -11.25 8.53
C ALA A 113 6.88 -10.26 8.25
N ILE A 114 6.73 -8.99 8.64
CA ILE A 114 7.76 -7.97 8.42
C ILE A 114 8.87 -8.05 9.48
N SER A 115 8.50 -8.34 10.74
CA SER A 115 9.43 -8.35 11.88
C SER A 115 10.06 -9.72 12.16
N SER A 116 9.69 -10.77 11.44
CA SER A 116 10.27 -12.10 11.62
C SER A 116 11.75 -12.18 11.26
N LYS A 117 12.52 -13.00 11.98
CA LYS A 117 13.89 -13.36 11.56
C LYS A 117 13.83 -14.18 10.29
N GLY A 118 14.60 -13.81 9.27
CA GLY A 118 14.49 -14.44 7.95
C GLY A 118 13.20 -14.06 7.21
N ALA A 119 12.58 -12.94 7.59
CA ALA A 119 11.44 -12.36 6.88
C ALA A 119 11.66 -12.37 5.36
N PRO A 120 10.58 -12.49 4.57
CA PRO A 120 10.64 -12.18 3.15
C PRO A 120 11.33 -10.84 2.91
N ALA A 121 11.94 -10.67 1.73
CA ALA A 121 12.76 -9.50 1.40
C ALA A 121 11.92 -8.22 1.15
N PHE A 122 11.06 -7.87 2.10
CA PHE A 122 10.39 -6.58 2.17
C PHE A 122 11.44 -5.47 2.12
N ALA A 123 11.09 -4.39 1.43
CA ALA A 123 11.96 -3.23 1.28
C ALA A 123 11.17 -1.97 1.58
N ALA A 124 11.74 -1.12 2.43
CA ALA A 124 11.22 0.22 2.68
C ALA A 124 11.73 1.18 1.61
N SER A 125 10.91 2.15 1.24
CA SER A 125 11.31 3.24 0.35
C SER A 125 10.58 4.52 0.72
N ARG A 126 11.20 5.69 0.51
CA ARG A 126 10.54 6.97 0.78
C ARG A 126 9.71 7.42 -0.42
N SER A 127 8.50 7.90 -0.17
CA SER A 127 7.59 8.42 -1.20
C SER A 127 7.86 9.89 -1.52
N ALA A 128 7.23 10.40 -2.59
CA ALA A 128 7.23 11.83 -2.93
C ALA A 128 6.52 12.69 -1.89
N GLN A 129 5.56 12.11 -1.17
CA GLN A 129 4.85 12.75 -0.06
C GLN A 129 5.63 12.64 1.26
N GLY A 130 6.82 12.00 1.26
CA GLY A 130 7.76 11.94 2.36
C GLY A 130 7.54 10.82 3.38
N PHE A 131 6.45 10.05 3.27
CA PHE A 131 6.25 8.86 4.10
C PHE A 131 7.13 7.69 3.62
N LEU A 132 7.41 6.75 4.52
CA LEU A 132 8.03 5.49 4.18
C LEU A 132 6.97 4.47 3.77
N SER A 133 7.26 3.71 2.72
CA SER A 133 6.38 2.71 2.16
C SER A 133 7.04 1.34 2.14
N VAL A 134 6.33 0.32 2.60
CA VAL A 134 6.68 -1.10 2.41
C VAL A 134 5.63 -1.74 1.49
N PRO A 135 5.99 -2.18 0.28
CA PRO A 135 5.08 -2.95 -0.58
C PRO A 135 4.74 -4.29 0.07
N LEU A 136 3.45 -4.57 0.24
CA LEU A 136 2.93 -5.82 0.81
C LEU A 136 2.42 -6.77 -0.27
N CYS A 137 1.75 -6.21 -1.29
CA CYS A 137 1.26 -6.94 -2.45
C CYS A 137 1.41 -6.03 -3.67
N SER A 138 1.87 -6.57 -4.80
CA SER A 138 2.03 -5.83 -6.04
C SER A 138 1.62 -6.69 -7.22
N ILE A 139 0.52 -6.34 -7.88
CA ILE A 139 0.06 -6.95 -9.13
C ILE A 139 0.03 -5.85 -10.20
N VAL A 140 0.78 -6.07 -11.27
CA VAL A 140 0.94 -5.11 -12.38
C VAL A 140 0.63 -5.85 -13.67
N ARG A 141 -0.20 -5.25 -14.53
CA ARG A 141 -0.56 -5.79 -15.86
C ARG A 141 -0.21 -4.77 -16.93
N ASP A 142 0.60 -5.17 -17.90
CA ASP A 142 1.01 -4.31 -19.03
C ASP A 142 1.56 -2.94 -18.61
N GLY A 143 2.33 -2.90 -17.52
CA GLY A 143 2.90 -1.68 -16.96
C GLY A 143 1.91 -0.78 -16.19
N SER A 144 0.66 -1.21 -16.05
CA SER A 144 -0.39 -0.53 -15.30
C SER A 144 -0.65 -1.23 -13.97
N ILE A 145 -1.01 -0.44 -12.96
CA ILE A 145 -1.37 -0.97 -11.64
C ILE A 145 -2.68 -1.77 -11.77
N ASP A 146 -2.63 -3.06 -11.43
CA ASP A 146 -3.82 -3.89 -11.29
C ASP A 146 -4.30 -3.83 -9.82
N GLU A 147 -3.43 -4.23 -8.89
CA GLU A 147 -3.63 -4.11 -7.44
C GLU A 147 -2.31 -3.81 -6.72
N LEU A 148 -2.31 -2.91 -5.74
CA LEU A 148 -1.17 -2.75 -4.82
C LEU A 148 -1.68 -2.63 -3.39
N PHE A 149 -1.07 -3.35 -2.45
CA PHE A 149 -1.17 -3.04 -1.02
C PHE A 149 0.18 -2.57 -0.51
N ARG A 150 0.17 -1.52 0.31
CA ARG A 150 1.36 -0.95 0.91
C ARG A 150 1.08 -0.55 2.35
N LEU A 151 2.06 -0.78 3.22
CA LEU A 151 2.13 -0.07 4.49
C LEU A 151 2.73 1.32 4.20
N HIS A 152 2.01 2.39 4.55
CA HIS A 152 2.51 3.76 4.54
C HIS A 152 2.72 4.24 5.97
N VAL A 153 3.88 4.81 6.26
CA VAL A 153 4.24 5.32 7.60
C VAL A 153 4.87 6.69 7.48
N TRP A 154 4.20 7.70 8.04
CA TRP A 154 4.80 9.00 8.32
C TRP A 154 5.49 8.89 9.68
N LEU A 155 6.81 9.06 9.72
CA LEU A 155 7.59 9.10 10.96
C LEU A 155 7.77 10.56 11.42
N PRO A 156 7.92 10.83 12.73
CA PRO A 156 8.31 12.16 13.23
C PRO A 156 9.82 12.43 13.05
N ASP A 157 10.35 12.16 11.86
CA ASP A 157 11.80 12.20 11.54
C ASP A 157 12.24 13.50 10.85
N GLY A 158 11.35 14.49 10.76
CA GLY A 158 11.57 15.74 10.04
C GLY A 158 11.65 15.60 8.51
N LYS A 159 11.45 14.40 7.96
CA LYS A 159 11.46 14.16 6.52
C LYS A 159 10.02 14.11 6.02
N ARG A 160 9.61 15.17 5.33
CA ARG A 160 8.30 15.32 4.68
C ARG A 160 8.47 15.53 3.18
N GLY A 161 7.40 15.30 2.43
CA GLY A 161 7.39 15.54 0.99
C GLY A 161 7.58 17.01 0.66
N ASN A 162 7.97 17.31 -0.56
CA ASN A 162 8.04 18.70 -1.02
C ASN A 162 6.60 19.29 -1.01
N PRO A 163 6.34 20.35 -0.21
CA PRO A 163 5.00 20.92 -0.09
C PRO A 163 4.46 21.46 -1.43
N ASP A 164 5.33 21.82 -2.36
CA ASP A 164 4.96 22.32 -3.67
C ASP A 164 4.28 21.25 -4.54
N PHE A 165 4.51 19.96 -4.27
CA PHE A 165 4.00 18.84 -5.08
C PHE A 165 3.09 17.90 -4.30
N ARG A 166 2.45 18.41 -3.23
CA ARG A 166 1.57 17.60 -2.37
C ARG A 166 0.23 17.26 -3.01
N LEU A 167 -0.28 18.09 -3.92
CA LEU A 167 -1.57 17.91 -4.59
C LEU A 167 -1.42 16.93 -5.75
N HIS A 168 -2.03 15.76 -5.62
CA HIS A 168 -1.87 14.69 -6.61
C HIS A 168 -3.14 13.85 -6.70
N SER A 169 -3.23 13.03 -7.73
CA SER A 169 -4.28 12.03 -7.92
C SER A 169 -3.67 10.65 -8.16
N HIS A 170 -4.50 9.62 -8.06
CA HIS A 170 -4.09 8.23 -8.31
C HIS A 170 -4.70 7.71 -9.59
N GLN A 171 -3.95 6.88 -10.33
CA GLN A 171 -4.48 6.21 -11.52
C GLN A 171 -5.63 5.26 -11.14
N PRO A 172 -5.44 4.27 -10.24
CA PRO A 172 -6.53 3.46 -9.73
C PRO A 172 -7.29 4.15 -8.58
N PHE A 173 -8.46 3.62 -8.28
CA PHE A 173 -9.15 3.85 -7.01
C PHE A 173 -8.24 3.48 -5.83
N ALA A 174 -8.30 4.23 -4.73
CA ALA A 174 -7.57 3.94 -3.52
C ALA A 174 -8.47 3.83 -2.29
N GLN A 175 -8.09 2.96 -1.35
CA GLN A 175 -8.70 2.81 -0.04
C GLN A 175 -7.62 2.66 1.03
N SER A 176 -7.89 3.20 2.21
CA SER A 176 -6.95 3.29 3.30
C SER A 176 -7.58 2.75 4.58
N TRP A 177 -6.80 2.11 5.44
CA TRP A 177 -7.18 1.71 6.81
C TRP A 177 -6.12 2.21 7.78
N ILE A 178 -6.47 3.19 8.62
CA ILE A 178 -5.54 3.79 9.56
C ILE A 178 -5.24 2.79 10.68
N LEU A 179 -3.97 2.44 10.81
CA LEU A 179 -3.47 1.51 11.81
C LEU A 179 -3.10 2.22 13.12
N ALA A 180 -2.53 3.42 13.02
CA ALA A 180 -2.03 4.20 14.15
C ALA A 180 -1.98 5.68 13.80
N GLY A 181 -2.14 6.54 14.80
CA GLY A 181 -2.05 7.98 14.70
C GLY A 181 -3.24 8.61 13.99
N ALA A 182 -3.00 9.81 13.48
CA ALA A 182 -3.99 10.58 12.76
C ALA A 182 -3.37 11.32 11.56
N GLY A 183 -4.14 11.45 10.49
CA GLY A 183 -3.81 12.26 9.33
C GLY A 183 -5.06 12.90 8.76
N GLU A 184 -4.90 14.01 8.05
CA GLU A 184 -5.98 14.70 7.37
C GLU A 184 -5.89 14.47 5.87
N ASP A 185 -6.98 14.00 5.27
CA ASP A 185 -7.13 13.91 3.82
C ASP A 185 -7.97 15.09 3.33
N ARG A 186 -7.46 15.86 2.38
CA ARG A 186 -8.20 16.98 1.77
C ARG A 186 -8.47 16.67 0.32
N SER A 187 -9.72 16.80 -0.10
CA SER A 187 -10.16 16.63 -1.48
C SER A 187 -10.19 17.98 -2.21
N TRP A 188 -9.88 17.95 -3.50
CA TRP A 188 -9.80 19.13 -4.34
C TRP A 188 -10.57 18.93 -5.63
N GLU A 189 -11.35 19.94 -6.01
CA GLU A 189 -11.85 20.06 -7.38
C GLU A 189 -10.80 20.75 -8.23
N VAL A 190 -10.48 20.17 -9.39
CA VAL A 190 -9.41 20.63 -10.27
C VAL A 190 -9.96 20.78 -11.67
N GLU A 191 -9.81 21.97 -12.22
CA GLU A 191 -10.21 22.28 -13.60
C GLU A 191 -9.04 22.89 -14.36
N GLN A 192 -8.93 22.52 -15.64
CA GLN A 192 -7.96 23.14 -16.54
C GLN A 192 -8.44 24.54 -16.92
N VAL A 193 -7.53 25.52 -16.88
CA VAL A 193 -7.81 26.92 -17.22
C VAL A 193 -6.83 27.40 -18.30
N ASN A 194 -7.28 28.34 -19.12
CA ASN A 194 -6.44 28.94 -20.17
C ASN A 194 -5.84 30.28 -19.73
N ASP A 195 -6.48 30.99 -18.80
CA ASP A 195 -6.00 32.27 -18.29
C ASP A 195 -5.00 32.04 -17.13
N PRO A 196 -3.72 32.47 -17.26
CA PRO A 196 -2.76 32.41 -16.17
C PRO A 196 -3.19 33.14 -14.90
N ALA A 197 -4.06 34.14 -15.00
CA ALA A 197 -4.58 34.87 -13.85
C ALA A 197 -5.55 34.01 -13.00
N GLU A 198 -6.26 33.05 -13.61
CA GLU A 198 -7.15 32.12 -12.92
C GLU A 198 -6.42 30.87 -12.40
N ALA A 199 -5.23 30.60 -12.93
CA ALA A 199 -4.44 29.44 -12.57
C ALA A 199 -3.89 29.55 -11.15
N THR A 200 -4.04 28.46 -10.40
CA THR A 200 -3.42 28.28 -9.07
C THR A 200 -2.17 27.39 -9.14
N HIS A 201 -2.14 26.46 -10.10
CA HIS A 201 -1.12 25.43 -10.24
C HIS A 201 -0.80 25.18 -11.73
N ALA A 202 0.31 24.50 -12.00
CA ALA A 202 0.55 23.84 -13.28
C ALA A 202 0.47 22.32 -13.14
N GLY A 203 0.19 21.65 -14.26
CA GLY A 203 0.24 20.20 -14.39
C GLY A 203 1.68 19.69 -14.50
N TYR A 204 1.95 18.55 -13.87
CA TYR A 204 3.24 17.90 -13.94
C TYR A 204 3.12 16.45 -14.38
N ALA A 205 3.88 16.09 -15.42
CA ALA A 205 4.02 14.73 -15.89
C ALA A 205 4.99 13.95 -14.99
N LEU A 206 4.59 12.75 -14.60
CA LEU A 206 5.37 11.83 -13.78
C LEU A 206 6.23 10.92 -14.64
N SER A 207 7.46 10.70 -14.19
CA SER A 207 8.37 9.70 -14.74
C SER A 207 9.12 9.00 -13.60
N TRP A 208 9.36 7.70 -13.76
CA TRP A 208 9.94 6.85 -12.72
C TRP A 208 11.25 6.25 -13.20
N ALA A 209 12.23 6.17 -12.31
CA ALA A 209 13.50 5.51 -12.57
C ALA A 209 13.71 4.32 -11.62
N ASP A 210 14.32 3.25 -12.15
CA ASP A 210 14.67 2.02 -11.43
C ASP A 210 16.17 1.73 -11.44
N GLY A 211 16.99 2.72 -11.80
CA GLY A 211 18.43 2.57 -12.00
C GLY A 211 18.83 1.93 -13.33
N LYS A 212 17.89 1.45 -14.16
CA LYS A 212 18.14 0.90 -15.51
C LYS A 212 17.59 1.78 -16.64
N GLY A 213 16.70 2.72 -16.32
CA GLY A 213 16.19 3.73 -17.25
C GLY A 213 15.04 4.53 -16.64
N GLN A 214 14.58 5.55 -17.36
CA GLN A 214 13.44 6.40 -16.98
C GLN A 214 12.25 6.09 -17.90
N GLY A 215 11.04 5.99 -17.35
CA GLY A 215 9.85 5.70 -18.14
C GLY A 215 8.55 6.04 -17.41
N SER A 216 7.42 5.78 -18.08
CA SER A 216 6.06 6.02 -17.55
C SER A 216 5.33 4.74 -17.09
N ALA A 217 5.96 3.58 -17.20
CA ALA A 217 5.40 2.32 -16.70
C ALA A 217 5.60 2.22 -15.18
N TYR A 218 4.58 1.75 -14.46
CA TYR A 218 4.71 1.51 -13.03
C TYR A 218 5.68 0.35 -12.77
N LYS A 219 6.53 0.54 -11.75
CA LYS A 219 7.46 -0.49 -11.23
C LYS A 219 7.32 -0.58 -9.72
N THR A 220 7.40 -1.78 -9.15
CA THR A 220 7.24 -2.01 -7.70
C THR A 220 8.36 -1.38 -6.89
N HIS A 221 9.61 -1.52 -7.35
CA HIS A 221 10.79 -0.96 -6.69
C HIS A 221 11.41 0.12 -7.58
N GLN A 222 11.21 1.38 -7.19
CA GLN A 222 11.69 2.56 -7.93
C GLN A 222 12.73 3.26 -7.07
N SER A 223 13.81 3.76 -7.68
CA SER A 223 14.86 4.49 -6.96
C SER A 223 14.58 5.99 -6.89
N SER A 224 13.87 6.54 -7.88
CA SER A 224 13.45 7.94 -7.88
C SER A 224 12.19 8.17 -8.72
N SER A 225 11.57 9.32 -8.53
CA SER A 225 10.50 9.85 -9.38
C SER A 225 10.76 11.31 -9.71
N THR A 226 10.60 11.67 -10.99
CA THR A 226 10.76 13.04 -11.48
C THR A 226 9.42 13.55 -12.00
N VAL A 227 9.00 14.71 -11.49
CA VAL A 227 7.88 15.50 -12.01
C VAL A 227 8.42 16.56 -12.96
N ARG A 228 7.75 16.75 -14.10
CA ARG A 228 8.13 17.74 -15.11
C ARG A 228 6.93 18.60 -15.49
N ASN A 229 7.07 19.90 -15.40
CA ASN A 229 6.01 20.87 -15.74
C ASN A 229 5.58 20.64 -17.20
N THR A 230 4.27 20.51 -17.44
CA THR A 230 3.71 20.30 -18.78
C THR A 230 3.36 21.60 -19.50
N GLY A 231 3.29 22.71 -18.76
CA GLY A 231 2.77 24.00 -19.22
C GLY A 231 1.24 24.12 -19.13
N ASP A 232 0.53 23.04 -18.80
CA ASP A 232 -0.91 23.08 -18.61
C ASP A 232 -1.25 23.76 -17.28
N LEU A 233 -2.21 24.67 -17.30
CA LEU A 233 -2.59 25.47 -16.14
C LEU A 233 -3.89 24.97 -15.52
N PHE A 234 -3.93 24.96 -14.18
CA PHE A 234 -5.07 24.43 -13.43
C PHE A 234 -5.49 25.35 -12.29
N ARG A 235 -6.80 25.42 -12.07
CA ARG A 235 -7.40 25.97 -10.85
C ARG A 235 -7.79 24.80 -9.94
N ALA A 236 -7.28 24.81 -8.72
CA ALA A 236 -7.58 23.83 -7.70
C ALA A 236 -8.30 24.52 -6.53
N THR A 237 -9.46 23.99 -6.16
CA THR A 237 -10.26 24.48 -5.04
C THR A 237 -10.51 23.35 -4.05
N GLU A 238 -10.13 23.53 -2.79
CA GLU A 238 -10.41 22.56 -1.74
C GLU A 238 -11.93 22.41 -1.56
N THR A 239 -12.43 21.18 -1.58
CA THR A 239 -13.86 20.87 -1.47
C THR A 239 -14.23 20.28 -0.12
N SER A 240 -13.32 19.54 0.51
CA SER A 240 -13.53 18.95 1.83
C SER A 240 -12.21 18.56 2.49
N ALA A 241 -12.23 18.48 3.81
CA ALA A 241 -11.16 17.92 4.61
C ALA A 241 -11.75 16.91 5.62
N GLN A 242 -11.05 15.79 5.80
CA GLN A 242 -11.44 14.73 6.72
C GLN A 242 -10.24 14.29 7.55
N VAL A 243 -10.39 14.37 8.88
CA VAL A 243 -9.43 13.78 9.81
C VAL A 243 -9.71 12.29 9.94
N ASN A 244 -8.71 11.48 9.65
CA ASN A 244 -8.73 10.03 9.75
C ASN A 244 -7.84 9.59 10.92
N VAL A 245 -8.41 8.83 11.85
CA VAL A 245 -7.76 8.32 13.06
C VAL A 245 -7.71 6.79 13.01
N ARG A 246 -7.00 6.16 13.94
CA ARG A 246 -6.97 4.70 14.08
C ARG A 246 -8.35 4.03 13.91
N ASP A 247 -8.35 2.90 13.22
CA ASP A 247 -9.50 2.07 12.86
C ASP A 247 -10.49 2.72 11.86
N SER A 248 -10.24 3.97 11.43
CA SER A 248 -11.00 4.58 10.34
C SER A 248 -10.55 4.10 8.96
N THR A 249 -11.46 4.20 8.00
CA THR A 249 -11.19 3.96 6.59
C THR A 249 -11.66 5.15 5.76
N TYR A 250 -10.93 5.46 4.71
CA TYR A 250 -11.33 6.45 3.71
C TYR A 250 -10.95 5.97 2.31
N VAL A 251 -11.55 6.61 1.31
CA VAL A 251 -11.38 6.26 -0.10
C VAL A 251 -11.02 7.48 -0.91
N VAL A 252 -10.19 7.28 -1.93
CA VAL A 252 -9.86 8.31 -2.94
C VAL A 252 -10.21 7.71 -4.30
N PRO A 253 -11.28 8.19 -4.96
CA PRO A 253 -11.65 7.67 -6.28
C PRO A 253 -10.55 7.91 -7.32
N ALA A 254 -10.52 7.09 -8.36
CA ALA A 254 -9.56 7.23 -9.45
C ALA A 254 -9.57 8.65 -10.05
N ALA A 255 -8.38 9.20 -10.32
CA ALA A 255 -8.12 10.55 -10.80
C ALA A 255 -8.68 11.70 -9.95
N ARG A 256 -9.16 11.46 -8.73
CA ARG A 256 -9.52 12.55 -7.81
C ARG A 256 -8.28 13.10 -7.14
N TYR A 257 -8.18 14.43 -7.13
CA TYR A 257 -7.06 15.14 -6.52
C TYR A 257 -7.26 15.26 -5.02
N HIS A 258 -6.20 14.94 -4.28
CA HIS A 258 -6.19 15.04 -2.83
C HIS A 258 -4.79 15.43 -2.31
N THR A 259 -4.76 15.82 -1.04
CA THR A 259 -3.53 15.99 -0.25
C THR A 259 -3.67 15.22 1.06
N SER A 260 -2.57 14.62 1.51
CA SER A 260 -2.51 13.99 2.83
C SER A 260 -1.57 14.80 3.73
N ASP A 261 -2.11 15.32 4.83
CA ASP A 261 -1.38 16.12 5.81
C ASP A 261 -1.25 15.33 7.12
N VAL A 262 -0.02 15.21 7.62
CA VAL A 262 0.29 14.61 8.92
C VAL A 262 1.21 15.57 9.66
N ALA A 263 0.95 15.81 10.94
CA ALA A 263 1.74 16.75 11.73
C ALA A 263 3.25 16.36 11.69
N PRO A 264 4.18 17.34 11.62
CA PRO A 264 5.61 17.05 11.47
C PRO A 264 6.21 16.20 12.60
N ASP A 265 5.62 16.28 13.78
CA ASP A 265 6.02 15.60 15.02
C ASP A 265 5.16 14.38 15.35
N ALA A 266 4.21 14.02 14.48
CA ALA A 266 3.34 12.85 14.67
C ALA A 266 3.76 11.66 13.81
N LEU A 267 3.48 10.46 14.32
CA LEU A 267 3.42 9.23 13.55
C LEU A 267 2.00 9.04 13.00
N CYS A 268 1.88 8.62 11.74
CA CYS A 268 0.64 8.12 11.17
C CYS A 268 0.95 6.91 10.29
N ALA A 269 0.18 5.84 10.44
CA ALA A 269 0.38 4.59 9.72
C ALA A 269 -0.92 4.09 9.10
N THR A 270 -0.85 3.61 7.86
CA THR A 270 -2.02 3.07 7.15
C THR A 270 -1.65 1.90 6.25
N LEU A 271 -2.58 0.95 6.13
CA LEU A 271 -2.60 0.03 5.00
C LEU A 271 -3.32 0.72 3.83
N PHE A 272 -2.62 0.91 2.72
CA PHE A 272 -3.12 1.61 1.56
C PHE A 272 -3.26 0.65 0.37
N PHE A 273 -4.46 0.54 -0.17
CA PHE A 273 -4.85 -0.34 -1.26
C PHE A 273 -5.19 0.46 -2.51
N PHE A 274 -4.52 0.14 -3.62
CA PHE A 274 -4.82 0.63 -4.95
C PHE A 274 -5.54 -0.48 -5.73
N ASP A 275 -6.74 -0.20 -6.26
CA ASP A 275 -7.63 -1.18 -6.89
C ASP A 275 -8.13 -0.70 -8.26
N SER A 276 -7.53 -1.21 -9.35
CA SER A 276 -7.99 -0.86 -10.70
C SER A 276 -9.39 -1.37 -11.04
N HIS A 277 -9.88 -2.39 -10.33
CA HIS A 277 -11.21 -2.96 -10.56
C HIS A 277 -12.34 -1.99 -10.17
N ARG A 278 -12.07 -1.10 -9.20
CA ARG A 278 -13.01 -0.05 -8.76
C ARG A 278 -12.82 1.29 -9.50
N GLY A 279 -11.98 1.29 -10.53
CA GLY A 279 -11.74 2.43 -11.40
C GLY A 279 -10.26 2.59 -11.70
N PHE A 280 -9.95 2.94 -12.94
CA PHE A 280 -8.60 3.25 -13.40
C PHE A 280 -8.65 4.35 -14.45
N VAL A 281 -7.90 5.43 -14.23
CA VAL A 281 -7.71 6.53 -15.17
C VAL A 281 -6.22 6.64 -15.46
N LYS A 282 -5.84 6.53 -16.73
CA LYS A 282 -4.44 6.52 -17.15
C LYS A 282 -3.74 7.83 -16.79
N ASP A 283 -4.45 8.95 -16.95
CA ASP A 283 -3.91 10.30 -16.83
C ASP A 283 -4.17 10.89 -15.43
N ALA A 284 -3.66 10.23 -14.40
CA ALA A 284 -3.60 10.80 -13.06
C ALA A 284 -2.33 11.65 -12.90
N GLY A 285 -2.51 12.89 -12.47
CA GLY A 285 -1.46 13.90 -12.45
C GLY A 285 -1.03 14.34 -11.05
N VAL A 286 0.06 15.10 -11.04
CA VAL A 286 0.53 15.90 -9.90
C VAL A 286 0.38 17.36 -10.29
N LEU A 287 -0.09 18.19 -9.36
CA LEU A 287 -0.10 19.63 -9.51
C LEU A 287 1.04 20.24 -8.70
N GLY A 288 1.62 21.31 -9.24
CA GLY A 288 2.71 22.03 -8.60
C GLY A 288 2.72 23.51 -8.94
N PRO A 289 3.80 24.23 -8.60
CA PRO A 289 3.90 25.67 -8.84
C PRO A 289 3.78 26.00 -10.33
N ARG A 290 3.06 27.08 -10.67
CA ARG A 290 2.85 27.45 -12.09
C ARG A 290 4.15 27.62 -12.86
N ASP A 291 5.10 28.30 -12.24
CA ASP A 291 6.39 28.66 -12.80
C ASP A 291 7.52 27.73 -12.31
N GLY A 292 7.17 26.57 -11.74
CA GLY A 292 8.14 25.65 -11.16
C GLY A 292 8.83 24.78 -12.22
N GLU A 293 10.12 24.51 -12.03
CA GLU A 293 10.88 23.58 -12.84
C GLU A 293 10.60 22.11 -12.46
N SER A 294 11.29 21.17 -13.11
CA SER A 294 11.22 19.75 -12.75
C SER A 294 11.80 19.48 -11.35
N TYR A 295 11.17 18.58 -10.61
CA TYR A 295 11.65 18.14 -9.30
C TYR A 295 11.86 16.63 -9.30
N THR A 296 12.96 16.17 -8.71
CA THR A 296 13.27 14.73 -8.57
C THR A 296 13.30 14.35 -7.11
N GLN A 297 12.45 13.42 -6.72
CA GLN A 297 12.45 12.78 -5.42
C GLN A 297 13.28 11.50 -5.47
N LEU A 298 14.29 11.39 -4.59
CA LEU A 298 14.97 10.12 -4.31
C LEU A 298 14.14 9.30 -3.31
N ARG A 299 14.05 7.98 -3.53
CA ARG A 299 13.24 7.06 -2.70
C ARG A 299 14.03 6.36 -1.60
N ASP A 300 15.14 6.96 -1.17
CA ASP A 300 16.00 6.43 -0.13
C ASP A 300 15.25 6.37 1.23
N PRO A 301 15.11 5.19 1.86
CA PRO A 301 14.55 5.09 3.20
C PRO A 301 15.44 5.71 4.28
N ALA A 302 16.68 6.07 3.95
CA ALA A 302 17.68 6.66 4.83
C ALA A 302 18.02 5.76 6.03
N GLY A 303 18.26 4.48 5.73
CA GLY A 303 18.66 3.47 6.71
C GLY A 303 17.52 2.81 7.48
N VAL A 304 16.30 3.34 7.41
CA VAL A 304 15.15 2.75 8.12
C VAL A 304 14.72 1.45 7.45
N SER A 305 14.77 0.36 8.19
CA SER A 305 14.37 -0.97 7.75
C SER A 305 12.84 -1.19 7.85
N PRO A 306 12.29 -2.17 7.10
CA PRO A 306 10.89 -2.58 7.27
C PRO A 306 10.54 -3.03 8.69
N SER A 307 11.42 -3.76 9.38
CA SER A 307 11.17 -4.22 10.75
C SER A 307 11.06 -3.04 11.72
N GLU A 308 11.99 -2.08 11.65
CA GLU A 308 11.94 -0.86 12.47
C GLU A 308 10.65 -0.06 12.22
N LEU A 309 10.16 -0.02 10.97
CA LEU A 309 8.86 0.58 10.65
C LEU A 309 7.71 -0.17 11.29
N ALA A 310 7.66 -1.50 11.16
CA ALA A 310 6.59 -2.30 11.73
C ALA A 310 6.57 -2.21 13.26
N GLU A 311 7.74 -2.20 13.90
CA GLU A 311 7.91 -1.99 15.35
C GLU A 311 7.43 -0.61 15.79
N ALA A 312 7.76 0.46 15.03
CA ALA A 312 7.28 1.81 15.34
C ALA A 312 5.74 1.91 15.26
N VAL A 313 5.13 1.27 14.25
CA VAL A 313 3.67 1.20 14.12
C VAL A 313 3.06 0.41 15.28
N GLN A 314 3.64 -0.74 15.63
CA GLN A 314 3.17 -1.55 16.74
C GLN A 314 3.25 -0.80 18.07
N ALA A 315 4.36 -0.09 18.32
CA ALA A 315 4.53 0.71 19.52
C ALA A 315 3.50 1.84 19.62
N ALA A 316 3.24 2.55 18.52
CA ALA A 316 2.21 3.60 18.47
C ALA A 316 0.81 3.04 18.76
N ARG A 317 0.46 1.89 18.14
CA ARG A 317 -0.81 1.20 18.41
C ARG A 317 -0.99 0.84 19.89
N LEU A 318 0.06 0.41 20.57
CA LEU A 318 -0.01 0.06 21.99
C LEU A 318 -0.16 1.28 22.91
N GLN A 319 0.27 2.46 22.47
CA GLN A 319 0.14 3.71 23.24
C GLN A 319 -1.24 4.37 23.08
N GLU A 320 -1.99 4.02 22.04
CA GLU A 320 -3.33 4.52 21.73
C GLU A 320 -4.46 3.67 22.34
N LEU A 321 -4.12 2.60 23.06
CA LEU A 321 -5.06 1.72 23.77
C LEU A 321 -5.55 2.34 25.10
#